data_AF-A0A6G1APP9-F1
#
_entry.id   AF-A0A6G1APP9-F1
#
_cell.length_a   1.000
_cell.length_b   1.000
_cell.length_c   1.000
_cell.angle_alpha   90.00
_cell.angle_beta   90.00
_cell.angle_gamma   90.00
#
_symmetry.space_group_name_H-M   'P 1'
#
loop_
_entity.id
_entity.type
_entity.pdbx_description
1 polymer ?
#
loop_
_entity_poly.entity_id
_entity_poly.type
_entity_poly.pdbx_seq_one_letter_code
_entity_poly.pdbx_strand_id
1 'polypeptide(L)'
;MYKIQLLSCIALTLVLVANSAPASSSTKETQQQLEQLLLDLRLLLNGVNNHENPKLSRMLTFKFYMPKKATELTHLQCLVEELKPLEEVLYLAQSKNFHLRHIKELMSNINVTVLKLKGSETRFTCEYDDETANIVEFLNKWITFCQSIFSTLS
;
A
#
# COMPACT_ATOMS: atom_id res chain seq x y z
N MET A 1 -58.09 -52.73 0.80
CA MET A 1 -58.37 -51.28 0.61
C MET A 1 -57.99 -50.57 1.90
N TYR A 2 -57.08 -49.61 2.00
CA TYR A 2 -56.28 -48.85 1.04
C TYR A 2 -54.96 -48.51 1.77
N LYS A 3 -53.81 -48.74 1.12
CA LYS A 3 -52.48 -48.34 1.60
C LYS A 3 -52.35 -46.83 1.40
N ILE A 4 -51.99 -46.08 2.44
CA ILE A 4 -51.63 -44.66 2.31
C ILE A 4 -50.11 -44.57 2.33
N GLN A 5 -49.54 -44.46 1.13
CA GLN A 5 -48.15 -44.09 0.88
C GLN A 5 -47.99 -42.60 1.18
N LEU A 6 -47.14 -42.25 2.13
CA LEU A 6 -46.71 -40.88 2.35
C LEU A 6 -45.25 -40.74 1.88
N LEU A 7 -45.16 -40.30 0.62
CA LEU A 7 -44.37 -39.16 0.15
C LEU A 7 -42.88 -39.12 0.52
N SER A 8 -42.09 -39.63 -0.45
CA SER A 8 -40.81 -39.12 -0.94
C SER A 8 -40.36 -37.77 -0.34
N CYS A 9 -39.34 -37.78 0.52
CA CYS A 9 -38.48 -36.61 0.72
C CYS A 9 -37.40 -36.62 -0.36
N ILE A 10 -37.57 -35.71 -1.32
CA ILE A 10 -36.64 -35.41 -2.38
C ILE A 10 -35.30 -34.99 -1.77
N ALA A 11 -34.24 -35.71 -2.13
CA ALA A 11 -32.86 -35.34 -1.83
C ALA A 11 -32.55 -33.98 -2.46
N LEU A 12 -32.35 -32.95 -1.64
CA LEU A 12 -31.80 -31.67 -2.05
C LEU A 12 -30.29 -31.83 -2.27
N THR A 13 -29.90 -32.30 -3.46
CA THR A 13 -28.55 -32.10 -3.95
C THR A 13 -28.39 -30.62 -4.27
N LEU A 14 -27.84 -29.86 -3.33
CA LEU A 14 -27.25 -28.56 -3.60
C LEU A 14 -26.08 -28.76 -4.58
N VAL A 15 -26.38 -28.71 -5.87
CA VAL A 15 -25.38 -28.46 -6.90
C VAL A 15 -24.91 -27.03 -6.66
N LEU A 16 -23.78 -26.90 -5.96
CA LEU A 16 -23.03 -25.65 -5.95
C LEU A 16 -22.57 -25.41 -7.38
N VAL A 17 -23.31 -24.58 -8.12
CA VAL A 17 -22.80 -23.98 -9.34
C VAL A 17 -21.72 -23.00 -8.89
N ALA A 18 -20.48 -23.49 -8.83
CA ALA A 18 -19.29 -22.67 -8.66
C ALA A 18 -19.04 -21.87 -9.95
N ASN A 19 -19.88 -20.87 -10.19
CA ASN A 19 -19.56 -19.73 -11.07
C ASN A 19 -19.37 -18.48 -10.20
N SER A 20 -18.53 -18.57 -9.18
CA SER A 20 -18.04 -17.39 -8.48
C SER A 20 -16.76 -16.91 -9.17
N ALA A 21 -16.93 -16.26 -10.31
CA ALA A 21 -15.94 -15.30 -10.78
C ALA A 21 -16.38 -13.89 -10.36
N PRO A 22 -15.60 -13.22 -9.50
CA PRO A 22 -15.56 -11.76 -9.54
C PRO A 22 -14.09 -11.30 -9.57
N ALA A 23 -13.42 -11.48 -10.71
CA ALA A 23 -12.08 -10.90 -10.90
C ALA A 23 -12.15 -9.38 -11.17
N SER A 24 -13.24 -8.87 -11.75
CA SER A 24 -13.35 -7.47 -12.22
C SER A 24 -13.55 -6.42 -11.12
N SER A 25 -14.18 -6.75 -10.00
CA SER A 25 -14.33 -5.83 -8.86
C SER A 25 -13.00 -5.62 -8.14
N SER A 26 -12.20 -6.69 -8.01
CA SER A 26 -10.91 -6.65 -7.30
C SER A 26 -9.86 -5.80 -8.01
N THR A 27 -9.78 -5.86 -9.34
CA THR A 27 -8.83 -5.05 -10.13
C THR A 27 -9.13 -3.56 -10.03
N LYS A 28 -10.42 -3.17 -10.14
CA LYS A 28 -10.83 -1.76 -10.02
C LYS A 28 -10.57 -1.19 -8.63
N GLU A 29 -10.88 -1.96 -7.59
CA GLU A 29 -10.57 -1.56 -6.22
C GLU A 29 -9.06 -1.38 -6.01
N THR A 30 -8.26 -2.33 -6.52
CA THR A 30 -6.79 -2.24 -6.47
C THR A 30 -6.27 -0.99 -7.19
N GLN A 31 -6.80 -0.67 -8.38
CA GLN A 31 -6.46 0.55 -9.11
C GLN A 31 -6.76 1.81 -8.30
N GLN A 32 -7.95 1.90 -7.68
CA GLN A 32 -8.34 3.05 -6.86
C GLN A 32 -7.44 3.22 -5.64
N GLN A 33 -7.12 2.13 -4.93
CA GLN A 33 -6.20 2.19 -3.79
C GLN A 33 -4.78 2.60 -4.23
N LEU A 34 -4.33 2.12 -5.39
CA LEU A 34 -3.00 2.46 -5.93
C LEU A 34 -2.92 3.92 -6.41
N GLU A 35 -4.00 4.43 -7.00
CA GLU A 35 -4.13 5.85 -7.36
C GLU A 35 -4.09 6.74 -6.11
N GLN A 36 -4.82 6.36 -5.05
CA GLN A 36 -4.77 7.07 -3.77
C GLN A 36 -3.35 7.08 -3.18
N LEU A 37 -2.67 5.92 -3.17
CA LEU A 37 -1.29 5.82 -2.69
C LEU A 37 -0.35 6.73 -3.49
N LEU A 38 -0.50 6.79 -4.82
CA LEU A 38 0.29 7.67 -5.67
C LEU A 38 0.08 9.15 -5.34
N LEU A 39 -1.17 9.56 -5.09
CA LEU A 39 -1.50 10.93 -4.70
C LEU A 39 -0.85 11.29 -3.36
N ASP A 40 -0.96 10.40 -2.38
CA ASP A 40 -0.41 10.62 -1.04
C ASP A 40 1.12 10.67 -1.04
N LEU A 41 1.78 9.78 -1.77
CA LEU A 41 3.25 9.78 -1.92
C LEU A 41 3.76 11.04 -2.64
N ARG A 42 3.04 11.54 -3.65
CA ARG A 42 3.39 12.79 -4.34
C ARG A 42 3.18 14.01 -3.44
N LEU A 43 2.08 14.05 -2.68
CA LEU A 43 1.84 15.10 -1.70
C LEU A 43 2.96 15.14 -0.66
N LEU A 44 3.39 13.96 -0.19
CA LEU A 44 4.50 13.82 0.74
C LEU A 44 5.82 14.32 0.13
N LEU A 45 6.15 13.89 -1.09
CA LEU A 45 7.33 14.32 -1.81
C LEU A 45 7.36 15.84 -2.02
N ASN A 46 6.22 16.45 -2.37
CA ASN A 46 6.10 17.90 -2.50
C ASN A 46 6.36 18.62 -1.16
N GLY A 47 5.87 18.08 -0.06
CA GLY A 47 6.16 18.59 1.29
C GLY A 47 7.65 18.50 1.66
N VAL A 48 8.32 17.43 1.23
CA VAL A 48 9.75 17.19 1.44
C VAL A 48 10.64 18.03 0.52
N ASN A 49 10.18 18.40 -0.68
CA ASN A 49 10.96 19.23 -1.60
C ASN A 49 10.79 20.73 -1.36
N ASN A 50 9.88 21.17 -0.48
CA ASN A 50 9.70 22.59 -0.21
C ASN A 50 10.88 23.15 0.62
N HIS A 51 11.81 23.82 -0.07
CA HIS A 51 13.15 24.19 0.38
C HIS A 51 13.25 25.31 1.44
N GLU A 52 12.13 25.88 1.90
CA GLU A 52 12.15 26.98 2.87
C GLU A 52 12.56 26.57 4.29
N ASN A 53 12.85 25.29 4.56
CA ASN A 53 13.16 24.80 5.90
C ASN A 53 14.58 24.20 6.04
N PRO A 54 15.51 24.86 6.77
CA PRO A 54 16.86 24.34 7.00
C PRO A 54 16.93 23.07 7.87
N LYS A 55 15.88 22.71 8.63
CA LYS A 55 15.82 21.40 9.33
C LYS A 55 15.60 20.23 8.35
N LEU A 56 15.00 20.50 7.20
CA LEU A 56 14.77 19.52 6.12
C LEU A 56 16.11 18.99 5.57
N SER A 57 17.15 19.83 5.56
CA SER A 57 18.51 19.46 5.15
C SER A 57 19.10 18.30 5.98
N ARG A 58 18.78 18.20 7.28
CA ARG A 58 19.19 17.06 8.13
C ARG A 58 18.34 15.81 7.94
N MET A 59 17.19 15.91 7.26
CA MET A 59 16.33 14.75 6.96
C MET A 59 16.74 14.08 5.65
N LEU A 60 17.25 14.87 4.69
CA LEU A 60 17.86 14.36 3.46
C LEU A 60 19.05 13.43 3.75
N THR A 61 19.65 13.52 4.94
CA THR A 61 20.73 12.62 5.36
C THR A 61 20.26 11.32 5.99
N PHE A 62 18.97 11.21 6.40
CA PHE A 62 18.44 9.92 6.85
C PHE A 62 18.40 8.95 5.66
N LYS A 63 18.76 7.71 5.94
CA LYS A 63 18.93 6.66 4.96
C LYS A 63 17.87 5.59 5.17
N PHE A 64 17.10 5.33 4.12
CA PHE A 64 16.06 4.32 4.07
C PHE A 64 16.57 3.10 3.31
N TYR A 65 16.18 1.91 3.75
CA TYR A 65 16.47 0.71 3.00
C TYR A 65 15.48 0.58 1.84
N MET A 66 15.99 0.16 0.68
CA MET A 66 15.17 -0.10 -0.51
C MET A 66 15.22 -1.59 -0.84
N PRO A 67 14.11 -2.23 -1.21
CA PRO A 67 14.17 -3.60 -1.72
C PRO A 67 15.02 -3.66 -2.99
N LYS A 68 15.80 -4.73 -3.16
CA LYS A 68 16.58 -4.99 -4.40
C LYS A 68 15.67 -5.02 -5.62
N LYS A 69 14.45 -5.51 -5.45
CA LYS A 69 13.45 -5.60 -6.51
C LYS A 69 12.05 -5.38 -5.93
N ALA A 70 11.27 -4.52 -6.59
CA ALA A 70 9.87 -4.31 -6.30
C ALA A 70 9.05 -4.45 -7.60
N THR A 71 8.35 -5.57 -7.78
CA THR A 71 7.48 -5.84 -8.95
C THR A 71 6.06 -6.32 -8.63
N GLU A 72 5.75 -6.62 -7.37
CA GLU A 72 4.47 -7.18 -6.94
C GLU A 72 3.94 -6.40 -5.74
N LEU A 73 2.61 -6.37 -5.55
CA LEU A 73 1.97 -5.65 -4.44
C LEU A 73 2.40 -6.17 -3.06
N THR A 74 2.81 -7.42 -2.94
CA THR A 74 3.38 -8.01 -1.71
C THR A 74 4.64 -7.28 -1.25
N HIS A 75 5.42 -6.72 -2.18
CA HIS A 75 6.62 -5.95 -1.87
C HIS A 75 6.34 -4.63 -1.14
N LEU A 76 5.09 -4.15 -1.16
CA LEU A 76 4.67 -3.02 -0.33
C LEU A 76 4.89 -3.27 1.17
N GLN A 77 5.08 -4.51 1.61
CA GLN A 77 5.58 -4.82 2.95
C GLN A 77 6.85 -4.03 3.30
N CYS A 78 7.77 -3.87 2.35
CA CYS A 78 9.03 -3.14 2.58
C CYS A 78 8.81 -1.65 2.74
N LEU A 79 7.75 -1.10 2.12
CA LEU A 79 7.32 0.26 2.40
C LEU A 79 6.82 0.36 3.84
N VAL A 80 5.94 -0.55 4.28
CA VAL A 80 5.38 -0.54 5.65
C VAL A 80 6.49 -0.53 6.71
N GLU A 81 7.53 -1.35 6.52
CA GLU A 81 8.66 -1.43 7.46
C GLU A 81 9.43 -0.10 7.57
N GLU A 82 9.52 0.65 6.48
CA GLU A 82 10.20 1.96 6.41
C GLU A 82 9.28 3.15 6.71
N LEU A 83 7.96 2.98 6.73
CA LEU A 83 7.00 4.07 7.02
C LEU A 83 7.16 4.63 8.43
N LYS A 84 7.48 3.79 9.42
CA LYS A 84 7.65 4.25 10.81
C LYS A 84 8.90 5.12 10.97
N PRO A 85 10.11 4.70 10.52
CA PRO A 85 11.26 5.59 10.45
C PRO A 85 10.96 6.90 9.70
N LEU A 86 10.23 6.81 8.59
CA LEU A 86 9.85 7.99 7.80
C LEU A 86 8.96 8.95 8.60
N GLU A 87 7.94 8.45 9.31
CA GLU A 87 7.06 9.25 10.15
C GLU A 87 7.84 9.94 11.27
N GLU A 88 8.74 9.23 11.95
CA GLU A 88 9.56 9.78 13.03
C GLU A 88 10.46 10.91 12.53
N VAL A 89 11.13 10.71 11.40
CA VAL A 89 11.95 11.74 10.74
C VAL A 89 11.10 12.96 10.41
N LEU A 90 9.94 12.76 9.76
CA LEU A 90 9.02 13.84 9.37
C LEU A 90 8.44 14.59 10.58
N TYR A 91 8.13 13.90 11.66
CA TYR A 91 7.60 14.49 12.90
C TYR A 91 8.60 15.44 13.55
N LEU A 92 9.89 15.06 13.60
CA LEU A 92 10.95 15.91 14.14
C LEU A 92 11.10 17.23 13.37
N ALA A 93 10.73 17.24 12.09
CA ALA A 93 10.76 18.43 11.24
C ALA A 93 9.47 19.24 11.26
N GLN A 94 8.37 18.64 11.70
CA GLN A 94 7.05 19.28 11.81
C GLN A 94 7.07 20.49 12.76
N SER A 95 8.03 20.57 13.70
CA SER A 95 8.10 21.60 14.74
C SER A 95 8.13 23.05 14.24
N LYS A 96 8.32 23.31 12.94
CA LYS A 96 8.25 24.65 12.33
C LYS A 96 7.56 24.73 10.95
N ASN A 97 7.08 23.62 10.37
CA ASN A 97 6.48 23.61 9.02
C ASN A 97 4.95 23.52 9.07
N PHE A 98 4.28 24.62 8.71
CA PHE A 98 2.81 24.67 8.59
C PHE A 98 2.27 23.64 7.59
N HIS A 99 2.99 23.40 6.49
CA HIS A 99 2.64 22.41 5.45
C HIS A 99 2.71 20.95 5.92
N LEU A 100 3.42 20.67 7.02
CA LEU A 100 3.51 19.33 7.59
C LEU A 100 2.51 19.13 8.73
N ARG A 101 1.61 20.09 9.05
CA ARG A 101 0.67 19.97 10.18
C ARG A 101 -0.22 18.72 10.09
N HIS A 102 -0.50 18.26 8.87
CA HIS A 102 -1.30 17.05 8.59
C HIS A 102 -0.44 15.82 8.24
N ILE A 103 0.87 15.84 8.51
CA ILE A 103 1.77 14.75 8.11
C ILE A 103 1.43 13.42 8.79
N LYS A 104 0.99 13.45 10.05
CA LYS A 104 0.57 12.23 10.77
C LYS A 104 -0.66 11.60 10.12
N GLU A 105 -1.61 12.42 9.70
CA GLU A 105 -2.82 11.97 9.01
C GLU A 105 -2.47 11.39 7.63
N LEU A 106 -1.60 12.08 6.88
CA LEU A 106 -1.08 11.60 5.60
C LEU A 106 -0.34 10.26 5.76
N MET A 107 0.57 10.14 6.72
CA MET A 107 1.31 8.89 6.99
C MET A 107 0.37 7.76 7.42
N SER A 108 -0.65 8.06 8.22
CA SER A 108 -1.69 7.09 8.59
C SER A 108 -2.48 6.61 7.37
N ASN A 109 -2.87 7.53 6.48
CA ASN A 109 -3.60 7.19 5.24
C ASN A 109 -2.75 6.33 4.30
N ILE A 110 -1.47 6.66 4.16
CA ILE A 110 -0.51 5.83 3.41
C ILE A 110 -0.45 4.43 4.02
N ASN A 111 -0.23 4.32 5.34
CA ASN A 111 -0.13 3.02 6.01
C ASN A 111 -1.39 2.16 5.79
N VAL A 112 -2.57 2.75 5.96
CA VAL A 112 -3.85 2.04 5.73
C VAL A 112 -3.98 1.56 4.28
N THR A 113 -3.64 2.41 3.32
CA THR A 113 -3.74 2.08 1.89
C THR A 113 -2.75 0.99 1.49
N VAL A 114 -1.50 1.08 1.97
CA VAL A 114 -0.44 0.09 1.73
C VAL A 114 -0.82 -1.27 2.33
N LEU A 115 -1.38 -1.29 3.54
CA LEU A 115 -1.84 -2.53 4.18
C LEU A 115 -2.98 -3.21 3.43
N LYS A 116 -3.91 -2.43 2.84
CA LYS A 116 -4.95 -2.97 1.96
C LYS A 116 -4.37 -3.56 0.68
N LEU A 117 -3.47 -2.84 0.02
CA LEU A 117 -2.85 -3.25 -1.24
C LEU A 117 -1.96 -4.50 -1.10
N LYS A 118 -1.20 -4.62 -0.01
CA LYS A 118 -0.34 -5.77 0.26
C LYS A 118 -1.13 -7.08 0.40
N GLY A 119 -2.38 -7.00 0.86
CA GLY A 119 -3.20 -8.17 1.16
C GLY A 119 -2.81 -8.89 2.46
N SER A 120 -3.41 -10.06 2.68
CA SER A 120 -3.34 -10.82 3.94
C SER A 120 -2.07 -11.65 4.12
N GLU A 121 -1.14 -11.63 3.15
CA GLU A 121 0.10 -12.38 3.25
C GLU A 121 0.98 -11.84 4.40
N THR A 122 1.29 -12.72 5.35
CA THR A 122 1.99 -12.38 6.59
C THR A 122 3.46 -12.79 6.61
N ARG A 123 3.92 -13.54 5.60
CA ARG A 123 5.24 -14.19 5.59
C ARG A 123 6.19 -13.67 4.51
N PHE A 124 5.95 -12.47 4.00
CA PHE A 124 6.90 -11.82 3.10
C PHE A 124 8.06 -11.21 3.88
N THR A 125 9.30 -11.48 3.46
CA THR A 125 10.51 -10.87 4.04
C THR A 125 11.17 -9.99 2.99
N CYS A 126 11.50 -8.77 3.38
CA CYS A 126 12.14 -7.80 2.51
C CYS A 126 13.61 -8.13 2.27
N GLU A 127 13.96 -8.33 1.00
CA GLU A 127 15.37 -8.40 0.57
C GLU A 127 15.83 -7.00 0.17
N TYR A 128 16.63 -6.37 1.02
CA TYR A 128 17.12 -5.02 0.83
C TYR A 128 18.40 -4.95 0.00
N ASP A 129 18.54 -3.86 -0.74
CA ASP A 129 19.77 -3.46 -1.42
C ASP A 129 20.84 -3.08 -0.39
N ASP A 130 22.11 -3.24 -0.78
CA ASP A 130 23.27 -2.80 0.00
C ASP A 130 23.34 -1.26 0.01
N GLU A 131 22.80 -0.60 -1.02
CA GLU A 131 22.70 0.85 -1.10
C GLU A 131 21.41 1.40 -0.46
N THR A 132 21.59 2.35 0.47
CA THR A 132 20.48 3.08 1.08
C THR A 132 20.09 4.34 0.30
N ALA A 133 18.80 4.69 0.31
CA ALA A 133 18.26 5.87 -0.36
C ALA A 133 18.05 7.03 0.61
N ASN A 134 18.22 8.27 0.15
CA ASN A 134 17.67 9.43 0.87
C ASN A 134 16.14 9.50 0.73
N ILE A 135 15.47 10.36 1.51
CA ILE A 135 14.00 10.49 1.49
C ILE A 135 13.42 10.78 0.09
N VAL A 136 14.09 11.60 -0.72
CA VAL A 136 13.61 11.97 -2.06
C VAL A 136 13.74 10.78 -3.01
N GLU A 137 14.88 10.09 -2.99
CA GLU A 137 15.11 8.86 -3.75
C GLU A 137 14.14 7.75 -3.34
N PHE A 138 13.95 7.57 -2.02
CA PHE A 138 13.02 6.60 -1.45
C PHE A 138 11.60 6.82 -1.98
N LEU A 139 11.06 8.04 -1.85
CA LEU A 139 9.72 8.37 -2.31
C LEU A 139 9.59 8.21 -3.82
N ASN A 140 10.57 8.67 -4.60
CA ASN A 140 10.55 8.53 -6.05
C ASN A 140 10.54 7.06 -6.49
N LYS A 141 11.37 6.20 -5.90
CA LYS A 141 11.39 4.77 -6.23
C LYS A 141 10.04 4.09 -5.94
N TRP A 142 9.39 4.42 -4.81
CA TRP A 142 8.05 3.90 -4.50
C TRP A 142 6.95 4.46 -5.42
N ILE A 143 7.04 5.73 -5.82
CA ILE A 143 6.14 6.31 -6.84
C ILE A 143 6.30 5.58 -8.17
N THR A 144 7.54 5.37 -8.63
CA THR A 144 7.83 4.63 -9.87
C THR A 144 7.30 3.19 -9.80
N PHE A 145 7.50 2.51 -8.66
CA PHE A 145 6.91 1.19 -8.42
C PHE A 145 5.39 1.20 -8.58
N CYS A 146 4.70 2.13 -7.90
CA CYS A 146 3.25 2.22 -7.97
C CYS A 146 2.76 2.53 -9.39
N GLN A 147 3.45 3.41 -10.13
CA GLN A 147 3.16 3.69 -11.55
C GLN A 147 3.31 2.44 -12.41
N SER A 148 4.39 1.66 -12.20
CA SER A 148 4.61 0.42 -12.94
C SER A 148 3.48 -0.58 -12.72
N ILE A 149 3.05 -0.79 -11.47
CA ILE A 149 1.92 -1.68 -11.18
C ILE A 149 0.65 -1.14 -11.82
N PHE A 150 0.38 0.16 -11.70
CA PHE A 150 -0.81 0.78 -12.27
C PHE A 150 -0.90 0.57 -13.77
N SER A 151 0.20 0.76 -14.50
CA SER A 151 0.29 0.51 -15.94
C SER A 151 0.07 -0.94 -16.35
N THR A 152 0.31 -1.91 -15.47
CA THR A 152 0.01 -3.33 -15.73
C THR A 152 -1.43 -3.72 -15.44
N LEU A 153 -2.12 -2.93 -14.61
CA LEU A 153 -3.53 -3.16 -14.27
C LEU A 153 -4.50 -2.45 -15.24
N SER A 154 -4.03 -1.42 -15.94
CA SER A 154 -4.81 -0.58 -16.89
C SER A 154 -4.98 -1.22 -18.26
#